data_AF-A0A4Y8L604-F1
#
_entry.id   AF-A0A4Y8L604-F1
#
_cell.length_a   1.000
_cell.length_b   1.000
_cell.length_c   1.000
_cell.angle_alpha   90.00
_cell.angle_beta   90.00
_cell.angle_gamma   90.00
#
_symmetry.space_group_name_H-M   'P 1'
#
loop_
_entity.id
_entity.type
_entity.pdbx_description
1 polymer ?
#
loop_
_entity_poly.entity_id
_entity_poly.type
_entity_poly.pdbx_seq_one_letter_code
_entity_poly.pdbx_strand_id
1 'polypeptide(L)' 'MADQTPVEIIYLDRTGTFTRRKIIVYTIAANSIRAYCFTRKSIRTFQIDCILSAAPAKRKNPYLISS' A
#
# COMPACT_ATOMS: atom_id res chain seq x y z
N MET A 1 -16.52 -11.20 5.06
CA MET A 1 -15.54 -10.60 5.98
C MET A 1 -14.76 -9.54 5.22
N ALA A 2 -15.01 -8.26 5.56
CA ALA A 2 -14.46 -6.99 5.06
C ALA A 2 -13.79 -6.96 3.66
N ASP A 3 -14.36 -6.18 2.74
CA ASP A 3 -13.70 -5.73 1.51
C ASP A 3 -12.34 -5.10 1.87
N GLN A 4 -11.25 -5.85 1.68
CA GLN A 4 -9.90 -5.35 1.89
C GLN A 4 -9.55 -4.40 0.75
N THR A 5 -10.06 -3.17 0.84
CA THR A 5 -9.76 -2.09 -0.11
C THR A 5 -8.25 -1.92 -0.16
N PRO A 6 -7.61 -2.10 -1.33
CA PRO A 6 -6.18 -1.92 -1.43
C PRO A 6 -5.80 -0.49 -1.02
N VAL A 7 -4.67 -0.34 -0.36
CA VAL A 7 -4.10 0.95 0.02
C VAL A 7 -2.91 1.22 -0.90
N GLU A 8 -2.82 2.42 -1.44
CA GLU A 8 -1.61 2.91 -2.07
C GLU A 8 -0.77 3.67 -1.05
N ILE A 9 0.50 3.32 -0.95
CA ILE A 9 1.47 3.95 -0.07
C ILE A 9 2.67 4.48 -0.84
N ILE A 10 3.30 5.52 -0.32
CA ILE A 10 4.68 5.89 -0.65
C ILE A 10 5.57 5.32 0.44
N TYR A 11 6.45 4.39 0.05
CA TYR A 11 7.33 3.68 0.97
C TYR A 11 8.78 4.02 0.71
N LEU A 12 9.48 4.46 1.74
CA LEU A 12 10.93 4.67 1.76
C LEU A 12 11.62 3.36 2.11
N ASP A 13 12.40 2.81 1.18
CA ASP A 13 13.22 1.63 1.49
C ASP A 13 14.55 2.01 2.16
N ARG A 14 15.28 0.98 2.60
CA ARG A 14 16.56 1.14 3.32
C ARG A 14 17.67 1.77 2.48
N THR A 15 17.51 1.83 1.16
CA THR A 15 18.49 2.45 0.26
C THR A 15 18.23 3.95 0.06
N GLY A 16 17.17 4.50 0.69
CA GLY A 16 16.74 5.87 0.46
C GLY A 16 15.78 6.02 -0.72
N THR A 17 15.35 4.92 -1.35
CA THR A 17 14.51 4.97 -2.54
C THR A 17 13.03 4.99 -2.17
N PHE A 18 12.31 6.02 -2.64
CA PHE A 18 10.86 6.07 -2.53
C PHE A 18 10.19 5.20 -3.59
N THR A 19 9.20 4.41 -3.19
CA THR A 19 8.45 3.54 -4.09
C THR A 19 6.95 3.65 -3.84
N ARG A 20 6.16 3.72 -4.90
CA ARG A 20 4.70 3.60 -4.81
C ARG A 20 4.33 2.12 -4.71
N ARG A 21 3.68 1.71 -3.63
CA ARG A 21 3.21 0.33 -3.43
C ARG A 21 1.70 0.31 -3.33
N LYS A 22 1.08 -0.66 -3.98
CA LYS A 22 -0.30 -1.03 -3.71
C LYS A 22 -0.26 -2.26 -2.79
N ILE A 23 -0.99 -2.22 -1.69
CA ILE A 23 -0.99 -3.28 -0.68
C ILE A 23 -2.40 -3.64 -0.21
N ILE A 24 -2.60 -4.88 0.23
CA ILE A 24 -3.75 -5.30 1.03
C ILE A 24 -3.26 -5.58 2.44
N VAL A 25 -3.76 -4.83 3.42
CA VAL A 25 -3.36 -4.96 4.82
C VAL A 25 -4.04 -6.17 5.47
N TYR A 26 -3.25 -7.04 6.08
CA TYR A 26 -3.74 -8.19 6.84
C TYR A 26 -3.69 -7.97 8.34
N THR A 27 -2.61 -7.36 8.84
CA THR A 27 -2.42 -7.13 10.27
C THR A 27 -1.62 -5.86 10.46
N ILE A 28 -2.04 -5.05 11.43
CA ILE A 28 -1.30 -3.89 11.91
C ILE A 28 -0.79 -4.24 13.31
N ALA A 29 0.52 -4.13 13.49
CA ALA A 29 1.20 -4.22 14.79
C ALA A 29 1.71 -2.82 15.18
N ALA A 30 2.28 -2.68 16.38
CA ALA A 30 2.70 -1.39 16.93
C ALA A 30 3.57 -0.56 15.97
N ASN A 31 4.57 -1.18 15.31
CA ASN A 31 5.48 -0.47 14.40
C ASN A 31 5.49 -0.98 12.95
N SER A 32 4.62 -1.94 12.63
CA SER A 32 4.68 -2.57 11.31
C SER A 32 3.33 -3.07 10.80
N ILE A 33 3.24 -3.20 9.48
CA ILE A 33 2.06 -3.68 8.78
C ILE A 33 2.45 -4.91 7.97
N ARG A 34 1.75 -6.02 8.19
CA ARG A 34 1.85 -7.20 7.34
C ARG A 34 0.78 -7.12 6.26
N ALA A 35 1.23 -7.12 5.01
CA ALA A 35 0.36 -6.86 3.86
C ALA A 35 0.80 -7.63 2.62
N TYR A 36 -0.15 -8.01 1.76
CA TYR A 36 0.18 -8.47 0.41
C TYR A 36 0.58 -7.29 -0.47
N CYS A 37 1.77 -7.35 -1.06
CA CYS A 37 2.29 -6.31 -1.93
C CYS A 37 2.11 -6.69 -3.39
N PHE A 38 1.26 -5.96 -4.13
CA PHE A 38 0.99 -6.23 -5.54
C PHE A 38 2.24 -6.06 -6.42
N THR A 39 3.08 -5.07 -6.13
CA THR A 39 4.32 -4.82 -6.87
C THR A 39 5.29 -6.01 -6.82
N ARG A 40 5.31 -6.73 -5.69
CA ARG A 40 6.23 -7.87 -5.47
C ARG A 40 5.53 -9.23 -5.47
N LYS A 41 4.21 -9.26 -5.68
CA LYS A 41 3.33 -10.45 -5.64
C LYS A 41 3.59 -11.36 -4.43
N SER A 42 3.83 -10.77 -3.26
CA SER A 42 4.25 -11.50 -2.04
C SER A 42 3.76 -10.79 -0.77
N ILE A 43 3.58 -11.53 0.32
CA ILE A 43 3.32 -10.98 1.66
C ILE A 43 4.60 -10.35 2.19
N ARG A 44 4.51 -9.11 2.68
CA ARG A 44 5.64 -8.35 3.23
C ARG A 44 5.25 -7.60 4.48
N THR A 45 6.26 -7.33 5.30
CA THR A 45 6.15 -6.46 6.47
C THR A 45 6.72 -5.09 6.11
N PHE A 46 5.93 -4.04 6.31
CA PHE A 46 6.30 -2.65 6.09
C PHE A 46 6.43 -1.96 7.45
N GLN A 47 7.52 -1.23 7.69
CA GLN A 47 7.65 -0.40 8.89
C GLN A 47 6.76 0.83 8.74
N ILE A 48 6.02 1.20 9.79
CA ILE A 48 5.10 2.33 9.76
C ILE A 48 5.87 3.64 9.53
N ASP A 49 7.02 3.81 10.19
CA ASP A 49 7.88 5.01 10.05
C ASP A 49 8.45 5.19 8.64
N CYS A 50 8.42 4.14 7.82
CA CYS A 50 8.85 4.18 6.42
C CYS A 50 7.70 4.42 5.43
N ILE A 51 6.45 4.50 5.91
CA ILE A 51 5.27 4.84 5.10
C ILE A 51 5.07 6.36 5.16
N LEU A 52 5.42 7.05 4.08
CA LEU A 52 5.39 8.51 4.01
C LEU A 52 4.03 9.07 3.54
N SER A 53 3.18 8.21 3.00
CA SER A 53 1.81 8.51 2.62
C SER A 53 1.03 7.22 2.52
N ALA A 54 -0.27 7.26 2.84
CA ALA A 54 -1.19 6.16 2.68
C ALA A 54 -2.58 6.68 2.30
N ALA A 55 -3.18 6.12 1.25
CA ALA A 55 -4.53 6.45 0.83
C ALA A 55 -5.24 5.20 0.26
N PRO A 56 -6.57 5.09 0.34
CA PRO A 56 -7.31 4.07 -0.39
C PRO A 56 -6.93 4.13 -1.88
N ALA A 57 -6.60 2.98 -2.46
CA ALA A 57 -6.29 2.90 -3.88
C ALA A 57 -7.52 3.36 -4.66
N LYS A 58 -7.35 4.39 -5.50
CA LYS A 58 -8.45 4.89 -6.33
C LYS A 58 -9.04 3.74 -7.13
N ARG A 59 -10.34 3.50 -6.96
CA ARG A 59 -11.08 2.70 -7.95
C ARG A 59 -11.02 3.48 -9.25
N LYS A 60 -10.52 2.87 -10.33
CA LYS A 60 -10.67 3.46 -11.66
C LYS A 60 -12.18 3.62 -11.86
N ASN A 61 -12.70 4.84 -11.85
CA ASN A 61 -14.08 5.08 -12.27
C ASN A 61 -14.07 4.90 -13.79
N PRO A 62 -14.70 3.84 -14.35
CA PRO A 62 -14.66 3.59 -15.78
C PRO A 62 -15.33 4.72 -16.58
N TYR A 63 -16.14 5.55 -15.92
CA TYR A 63 -16.86 6.67 -16.53
C TYR A 63 -16.11 8.01 -16.48
N LEU A 64 -14.95 8.08 -15.81
CA LEU A 64 -14.08 9.26 -15.82
C LEU A 64 -12.87 8.98 -16.73
N ILE A 65 -13.13 9.01 -18.04
CA ILE A 65 -12.08 9.17 -19.05
C ILE A 65 -11.89 10.69 -19.16
N SER A 66 -10.74 11.20 -18.72
CA SER A 66 -10.45 12.62 -18.71
C SER A 66 -10.58 13.21 -20.11
N SER A 67 -11.43 14.25 -20.18
CA SER A 67 -11.59 15.26 -21.21
C SER A 67 -10.30 16.02 -21.49
#